data_AF-A0AA96WFN0-F1
#
_entry.id   AF-A0AA96WFN0-F1
#
_cell.length_a   1.000
_cell.length_b   1.000
_cell.length_c   1.000
_cell.angle_alpha   90.00
_cell.angle_beta   90.00
_cell.angle_gamma   90.00
#
_symmetry.space_group_name_H-M   'P 1'
#
loop_
_entity.id
_entity.type
_entity.pdbx_description
1 polymer ?
#
loop_
_entity_poly.entity_id
_entity_poly.type
_entity_poly.pdbx_seq_one_letter_code
_entity_poly.pdbx_strand_id
1 'polypeptide(L)'
;MQIEKSLAPVKPLLDTWGILDGDKISWYPEQHVDFTSLSTSEVNSWYSDTVTKTLESFSNFARVWEVSFGTDYSRENEAKPMLLKWETGTCHDDYVKRIIAEIQSYSEPIYFLEMKVDLFVYVRTSESPSRPIQGWVRHLGEFKIWGGPEVGQEPGIFFEIGATLFYPSYFRYGDNSELYSINSHLLANALHQWERRFGSLHREGG
;
A
#
# COMPACT_ATOMS: atom_id res chain seq x y z
N MET A 1 8.18 4.46 -20.31
CA MET A 1 7.10 3.53 -20.67
C MET A 1 5.93 3.82 -19.75
N GLN A 2 4.88 4.49 -20.24
CA GLN A 2 3.66 4.71 -19.44
C GLN A 2 2.99 3.35 -19.29
N ILE A 3 2.97 2.78 -18.09
CA ILE A 3 2.20 1.58 -17.78
C ILE A 3 0.74 1.93 -18.09
N GLU A 4 0.08 1.14 -18.95
CA GLU A 4 -1.34 1.34 -19.24
C GLU A 4 -2.13 1.21 -17.94
N LYS A 5 -2.58 2.37 -17.43
CA LYS A 5 -3.25 2.51 -16.14
C LYS A 5 -4.61 1.78 -16.08
N SER A 6 -5.13 1.29 -17.20
CA SER A 6 -6.49 0.74 -17.33
C SER A 6 -6.59 -0.79 -17.42
N LEU A 7 -5.49 -1.55 -17.33
CA LEU A 7 -5.57 -3.01 -17.41
C LEU A 7 -6.17 -3.60 -16.12
N ALA A 8 -7.13 -4.51 -16.29
CA ALA A 8 -7.70 -5.28 -15.19
C ALA A 8 -6.62 -6.16 -14.53
N PRO A 9 -6.71 -6.44 -13.22
CA PRO A 9 -5.77 -7.34 -12.57
C PRO A 9 -5.80 -8.75 -13.17
N VAL A 10 -4.63 -9.37 -13.34
CA VAL A 10 -4.49 -10.77 -13.75
C VAL A 10 -4.54 -11.69 -12.53
N LYS A 11 -4.92 -12.95 -12.76
CA LYS A 11 -4.93 -13.99 -11.72
C LYS A 11 -3.63 -14.80 -11.75
N PRO A 12 -2.78 -14.73 -10.72
CA PRO A 12 -1.55 -15.52 -10.65
C PRO A 12 -1.87 -17.00 -10.40
N LEU A 13 -0.96 -17.88 -10.83
CA LEU A 13 -0.96 -19.29 -10.40
C LEU A 13 -0.51 -19.41 -8.93
N LEU A 14 -0.93 -20.47 -8.25
CA LEU A 14 -0.62 -20.65 -6.81
C LEU A 14 0.86 -20.92 -6.53
N ASP A 15 1.59 -21.50 -7.47
CA ASP A 15 3.05 -21.67 -7.40
C ASP A 15 3.80 -20.33 -7.52
N THR A 16 3.15 -19.31 -8.08
CA THR A 16 3.63 -17.93 -8.06
C THR A 16 3.11 -17.13 -6.86
N TRP A 17 2.09 -17.64 -6.18
CA TRP A 17 1.40 -16.92 -5.11
C TRP A 17 0.69 -17.82 -4.09
N GLY A 18 1.09 -17.72 -2.82
CA GLY A 18 0.36 -18.29 -1.70
C GLY A 18 0.27 -17.28 -0.56
N ILE A 19 -0.92 -16.78 -0.28
CA ILE A 19 -1.17 -16.02 0.96
C ILE A 19 -1.21 -17.05 2.08
N LEU A 20 -0.10 -17.21 2.79
CA LEU A 20 -0.18 -17.62 4.19
C LEU A 20 -0.08 -16.33 4.99
N ASP A 21 -1.11 -16.04 5.79
CA ASP A 21 -1.27 -14.81 6.58
C ASP A 21 -0.12 -14.52 7.59
N GLY A 22 0.97 -15.31 7.59
CA GLY A 22 2.13 -15.18 8.47
C GLY A 22 3.44 -14.71 7.79
N ASP A 23 3.55 -14.70 6.46
CA ASP A 23 4.81 -14.39 5.78
C ASP A 23 4.75 -13.02 5.09
N LYS A 24 4.55 -11.96 5.89
CA LYS A 24 4.60 -10.58 5.42
C LYS A 24 5.99 -9.99 5.64
N ILE A 25 6.45 -9.20 4.68
CA ILE A 25 7.60 -8.32 4.85
C ILE A 25 7.07 -6.90 4.88
N SER A 26 7.57 -6.11 5.84
CA SER A 26 7.12 -4.75 6.08
C SER A 26 8.28 -3.77 5.98
N TRP A 27 7.99 -2.58 5.46
CA TRP A 27 8.91 -1.43 5.48
C TRP A 27 8.20 -0.23 6.09
N TYR A 28 8.94 0.56 6.86
CA TYR A 28 8.42 1.78 7.47
C TYR A 28 9.54 2.81 7.65
N PRO A 29 9.29 4.09 7.38
CA PRO A 29 10.14 5.18 7.84
C PRO A 29 9.87 5.48 9.32
N GLU A 30 10.88 5.95 10.05
CA GLU A 30 10.67 6.60 11.35
C GLU A 30 9.83 7.87 11.18
N GLN A 31 8.85 8.09 12.06
CA GLN A 31 7.99 9.27 12.04
C GLN A 31 8.08 10.01 13.38
N HIS A 32 8.24 11.33 13.32
CA HIS A 32 8.32 12.19 14.50
C HIS A 32 7.36 13.37 14.36
N VAL A 33 6.07 13.08 14.53
CA VAL A 33 5.01 14.10 14.46
C VAL A 33 4.25 14.10 15.77
N ASP A 34 4.15 15.26 16.41
CA ASP A 34 3.33 15.47 17.60
C ASP A 34 1.93 15.94 17.20
N PHE A 35 0.99 15.00 17.16
CA PHE A 35 -0.41 15.27 16.81
C PHE A 35 -1.20 15.94 17.92
N THR A 36 -0.71 15.95 19.17
CA THR A 36 -1.47 16.47 20.32
C THR A 36 -1.70 17.98 20.26
N SER A 37 -0.89 18.69 19.47
CA SER A 37 -0.95 20.12 19.25
C SER A 37 -1.70 20.52 17.96
N LEU A 38 -2.08 19.55 17.12
CA LEU A 38 -2.64 19.81 15.80
C LEU A 38 -4.17 19.89 15.85
N SER A 39 -4.72 20.82 15.06
CA SER A 39 -6.15 20.85 14.75
C SER A 39 -6.55 19.70 13.82
N THR A 40 -7.84 19.38 13.75
CA THR A 40 -8.38 18.37 12.81
C THR A 40 -7.92 18.59 11.37
N SER A 41 -7.93 19.83 10.89
CA SER A 41 -7.50 20.16 9.52
C SER A 41 -6.01 19.89 9.30
N GLU A 42 -5.17 20.11 10.32
CA GLU A 42 -3.73 19.85 10.23
C GLU A 42 -3.43 18.35 10.25
N VAL A 43 -4.13 17.60 11.11
CA VAL A 43 -4.07 16.12 11.11
C VAL A 43 -4.46 15.57 9.73
N ASN A 44 -5.61 15.98 9.21
CA ASN A 44 -6.13 15.49 7.93
C ASN A 44 -5.24 15.94 6.76
N SER A 45 -4.63 17.13 6.84
CA SER A 45 -3.62 17.58 5.87
C SER A 45 -2.37 16.71 5.90
N TRP A 46 -1.88 16.30 7.08
CA TRP A 46 -0.76 15.38 7.19
C TRP A 46 -1.07 14.00 6.57
N TYR A 47 -2.26 13.44 6.82
CA TYR A 47 -2.68 12.19 6.18
C TYR A 47 -2.75 12.33 4.66
N SER A 48 -3.34 13.41 4.16
CA SER A 48 -3.45 13.70 2.72
C SER A 48 -2.09 13.81 2.05
N ASP A 49 -1.14 14.53 2.66
CA ASP A 49 0.22 14.68 2.15
C ASP A 49 0.98 13.33 2.19
N THR A 50 0.83 12.58 3.27
CA THR A 50 1.43 11.25 3.43
C THR A 50 0.93 10.26 2.37
N VAL A 51 -0.38 10.21 2.13
CA VAL A 51 -0.99 9.39 1.07
C VAL A 51 -0.47 9.82 -0.30
N THR A 52 -0.45 11.12 -0.60
CA THR A 52 0.04 11.64 -1.88
C THR A 52 1.49 11.23 -2.13
N LYS A 53 2.38 11.49 -1.17
CA LYS A 53 3.81 11.13 -1.28
C LYS A 53 4.03 9.63 -1.42
N THR A 54 3.23 8.82 -0.71
CA THR A 54 3.31 7.36 -0.78
C THR A 54 2.88 6.86 -2.16
N LEU A 55 1.69 7.27 -2.64
CA LEU A 55 1.19 6.85 -3.95
C LEU A 55 2.10 7.32 -5.09
N GLU A 56 2.68 8.51 -5.00
CA GLU A 56 3.65 8.99 -6.00
C GLU A 56 4.93 8.14 -6.02
N SER A 57 5.46 7.78 -4.85
CA SER A 57 6.67 6.94 -4.71
C SER A 57 6.47 5.54 -5.29
N PHE A 58 5.24 5.03 -5.20
CA PHE A 58 4.88 3.70 -5.67
C PHE A 58 4.18 3.70 -7.03
N SER A 59 4.00 4.83 -7.71
CA SER A 59 3.14 4.97 -8.90
C SER A 59 3.43 4.01 -10.07
N ASN A 60 4.68 3.51 -10.19
CA ASN A 60 5.06 2.53 -11.21
C ASN A 60 4.98 1.06 -10.75
N PHE A 61 4.71 0.84 -9.46
CA PHE A 61 4.76 -0.47 -8.81
C PHE A 61 3.45 -0.83 -8.13
N ALA A 62 2.70 0.13 -7.60
CA ALA A 62 1.44 -0.08 -6.92
C ALA A 62 0.38 0.91 -7.40
N ARG A 63 -0.87 0.47 -7.39
CA ARG A 63 -2.04 1.35 -7.51
C ARG A 63 -3.06 0.96 -6.44
N VAL A 64 -3.59 1.96 -5.75
CA VAL A 64 -4.61 1.76 -4.73
C VAL A 64 -5.96 1.42 -5.36
N TRP A 65 -6.67 0.44 -4.79
CA TRP A 65 -8.01 0.06 -5.24
C TRP A 65 -9.06 0.07 -4.12
N GLU A 66 -8.63 0.09 -2.86
CA GLU A 66 -9.51 0.25 -1.70
C GLU A 66 -8.79 1.08 -0.64
N VAL A 67 -9.49 2.08 -0.10
CA VAL A 67 -9.02 2.92 1.00
C VAL A 67 -10.08 2.94 2.09
N SER A 68 -9.66 2.73 3.33
CA SER A 68 -10.49 2.95 4.51
C SER A 68 -9.78 3.84 5.51
N PHE A 69 -10.49 4.78 6.11
CA PHE A 69 -9.95 5.63 7.16
C PHE A 69 -11.04 6.06 8.12
N GLY A 70 -10.65 6.45 9.34
CA GLY A 70 -11.60 6.88 10.34
C GLY A 70 -10.93 7.46 11.57
N THR A 71 -11.76 7.79 12.55
CA THR A 71 -11.37 8.24 13.89
C THR A 71 -11.26 7.06 14.85
N ASP A 72 -10.71 7.28 16.05
CA ASP A 72 -10.63 6.26 17.09
C ASP A 72 -12.02 5.70 17.44
N TYR A 73 -12.10 4.36 17.47
CA TYR A 73 -13.29 3.57 17.80
C TYR A 73 -13.69 3.66 19.28
N SER A 74 -12.78 4.13 20.15
CA SER A 74 -13.01 4.18 21.61
C SER A 74 -13.91 5.34 22.06
N ARG A 75 -14.04 6.38 21.24
CA ARG A 75 -14.89 7.53 21.52
C ARG A 75 -16.26 7.32 20.91
N GLU A 76 -17.31 7.80 21.59
CA GLU A 76 -18.68 7.88 21.08
C GLU A 76 -18.76 8.89 19.91
N ASN A 77 -17.98 8.66 18.86
CA ASN A 77 -17.84 9.56 17.73
C ASN A 77 -18.99 9.32 16.75
N GLU A 78 -19.64 10.40 16.33
CA GLU A 78 -20.73 10.37 15.34
C GLU A 78 -20.20 10.10 13.91
N ALA A 79 -18.91 10.37 13.66
CA ALA A 79 -18.30 10.21 12.35
C ALA A 79 -18.10 8.74 12.00
N LYS A 80 -18.72 8.31 10.90
CA LYS A 80 -18.57 6.94 10.38
C LYS A 80 -17.19 6.79 9.71
N PRO A 81 -16.56 5.61 9.82
CA PRO A 81 -15.42 5.27 8.98
C PRO A 81 -15.78 5.39 7.50
N MET A 82 -14.84 5.92 6.72
CA MET A 82 -14.96 6.04 5.28
C MET A 82 -14.39 4.79 4.59
N LEU A 83 -15.06 4.35 3.53
CA LEU A 83 -14.60 3.26 2.67
C LEU A 83 -14.79 3.66 1.20
N LEU A 84 -13.69 3.78 0.48
CA LEU A 84 -13.65 4.16 -0.93
C LEU A 84 -13.08 3.00 -1.73
N LYS A 85 -13.80 2.53 -2.75
CA LYS A 85 -13.32 1.47 -3.65
C LYS A 85 -13.21 1.99 -5.07
N TRP A 86 -12.14 1.63 -5.75
CA TRP A 86 -11.95 1.90 -7.16
C TRP A 86 -12.71 0.87 -7.99
N GLU A 87 -13.50 1.35 -8.94
CA GLU A 87 -14.19 0.52 -9.91
C GLU A 87 -13.38 0.42 -11.20
N THR A 88 -13.05 -0.80 -11.58
CA THR A 88 -12.34 -1.09 -12.84
C THR A 88 -13.14 -0.50 -14.01
N GLY A 89 -12.48 0.33 -14.82
CA GLY A 89 -13.11 1.05 -15.95
C GLY A 89 -13.28 2.55 -15.71
N THR A 90 -13.05 3.02 -14.48
CA THR A 90 -12.95 4.45 -14.17
C THR A 90 -11.50 4.94 -14.20
N CYS A 91 -11.29 6.25 -14.40
CA CYS A 91 -9.97 6.85 -14.37
C CYS A 91 -9.35 6.74 -12.96
N HIS A 92 -8.22 6.02 -12.84
CA HIS A 92 -7.54 5.84 -11.56
C HIS A 92 -7.06 7.16 -10.95
N ASP A 93 -6.58 8.09 -11.77
CA ASP A 93 -6.11 9.40 -11.29
C ASP A 93 -7.25 10.22 -10.67
N ASP A 94 -8.48 10.11 -11.20
CA ASP A 94 -9.65 10.79 -10.61
C ASP A 94 -10.12 10.11 -9.33
N TYR A 95 -9.96 8.79 -9.22
CA TYR A 95 -10.17 8.07 -7.96
C TYR A 95 -9.17 8.51 -6.88
N VAL A 96 -7.89 8.68 -7.22
CA VAL A 96 -6.88 9.20 -6.28
C VAL A 96 -7.22 10.63 -5.85
N LYS A 97 -7.61 11.52 -6.77
CA LYS A 97 -8.06 12.87 -6.41
C LYS A 97 -9.24 12.86 -5.44
N ARG A 98 -10.20 11.95 -5.65
CA ARG A 98 -11.33 11.75 -4.74
C ARG A 98 -10.86 11.32 -3.36
N ILE A 99 -9.96 10.34 -3.25
CA ILE A 99 -9.40 9.92 -1.94
C ILE A 99 -8.82 11.11 -1.19
N ILE A 100 -7.99 11.91 -1.86
CA ILE A 100 -7.35 13.09 -1.25
C ILE A 100 -8.39 14.11 -0.78
N ALA A 101 -9.40 14.41 -1.60
CA ALA A 101 -10.47 15.33 -1.23
C ALA A 101 -11.25 14.84 0.00
N GLU A 102 -11.60 13.56 0.05
CA GLU A 102 -12.38 12.96 1.16
C GLU A 102 -11.58 12.95 2.46
N ILE A 103 -10.27 12.70 2.41
CA ILE A 103 -9.36 12.81 3.57
C ILE A 103 -9.36 14.24 4.10
N GLN A 104 -9.19 15.23 3.21
CA GLN A 104 -9.12 16.64 3.59
C GLN A 104 -10.44 17.18 4.15
N SER A 105 -11.58 16.70 3.64
CA SER A 105 -12.91 17.13 4.08
C SER A 105 -13.47 16.31 5.24
N TYR A 106 -12.75 15.31 5.74
CA TYR A 106 -13.23 14.51 6.86
C TYR A 106 -13.41 15.40 8.11
N SER A 107 -14.55 15.27 8.78
CA SER A 107 -14.96 16.21 9.83
C SER A 107 -14.22 16.03 11.15
N GLU A 108 -13.64 14.84 11.36
CA GLU A 108 -12.93 14.45 12.58
C GLU A 108 -11.43 14.26 12.29
N PRO A 109 -10.55 14.30 13.30
CA PRO A 109 -9.16 13.90 13.12
C PRO A 109 -9.10 12.43 12.73
N ILE A 110 -8.37 12.13 11.67
CA ILE A 110 -8.10 10.74 11.25
C ILE A 110 -7.10 10.11 12.21
N TYR A 111 -7.37 8.87 12.62
CA TYR A 111 -6.52 8.07 13.50
C TYR A 111 -5.85 6.90 12.78
N PHE A 112 -6.51 6.38 11.76
CA PHE A 112 -6.01 5.27 10.97
C PHE A 112 -6.45 5.43 9.52
N LEU A 113 -5.61 4.97 8.61
CA LEU A 113 -5.88 4.88 7.19
C LEU A 113 -5.18 3.63 6.65
N GLU A 114 -5.94 2.80 5.93
CA GLU A 114 -5.45 1.62 5.26
C GLU A 114 -5.71 1.74 3.76
N MET A 115 -4.71 1.41 2.94
CA MET A 115 -4.82 1.37 1.49
C MET A 115 -4.44 -0.02 0.99
N LYS A 116 -5.39 -0.74 0.39
CA LYS A 116 -5.08 -1.99 -0.32
C LYS A 116 -4.67 -1.68 -1.74
N VAL A 117 -3.62 -2.34 -2.20
CA VAL A 117 -3.04 -2.07 -3.52
C VAL A 117 -3.02 -3.28 -4.44
N ASP A 118 -3.17 -3.00 -5.72
CA ASP A 118 -2.72 -3.90 -6.78
C ASP A 118 -1.23 -3.59 -7.02
N LEU A 119 -0.41 -4.60 -7.27
CA LEU A 119 1.00 -4.42 -7.63
C LEU A 119 1.26 -4.78 -9.09
N PHE A 120 2.14 -4.04 -9.75
CA PHE A 120 2.56 -4.28 -11.12
C PHE A 120 3.82 -5.15 -11.12
N VAL A 121 3.62 -6.47 -11.22
CA VAL A 121 4.65 -7.49 -11.00
C VAL A 121 4.64 -8.53 -12.10
N TYR A 122 5.74 -9.28 -12.20
CA TYR A 122 5.83 -10.46 -13.03
C TYR A 122 5.27 -11.68 -12.29
N VAL A 123 4.32 -12.38 -12.91
CA VAL A 123 3.70 -13.61 -12.42
C VAL A 123 3.46 -14.59 -13.58
N ARG A 124 3.23 -15.86 -13.27
CA ARG A 124 2.74 -16.84 -14.24
C ARG A 124 1.22 -16.95 -14.09
N THR A 125 0.52 -17.16 -15.18
CA THR A 125 -0.95 -17.28 -15.22
C THR A 125 -1.35 -18.58 -15.87
N SER A 126 -2.62 -18.97 -15.80
CA SER A 126 -3.13 -20.15 -16.51
C SER A 126 -2.94 -20.07 -18.03
N GLU A 127 -2.91 -18.86 -18.58
CA GLU A 127 -2.68 -18.60 -20.01
C GLU A 127 -1.20 -18.62 -20.39
N SER A 128 -0.32 -18.35 -19.42
CA SER A 128 1.14 -18.34 -19.61
C SER A 128 1.84 -19.06 -18.44
N PRO A 129 1.68 -20.39 -18.31
CA PRO A 129 2.17 -21.13 -17.15
C PRO A 129 3.69 -21.35 -17.16
N SER A 130 4.34 -21.25 -18.32
CA SER A 130 5.79 -21.48 -18.46
C SER A 130 6.60 -20.19 -18.61
N ARG A 131 5.94 -19.04 -18.71
CA ARG A 131 6.59 -17.76 -18.97
C ARG A 131 5.96 -16.66 -18.10
N PRO A 132 6.75 -15.97 -17.27
CA PRO A 132 6.24 -14.82 -16.52
C PRO A 132 5.72 -13.73 -17.46
N ILE A 133 4.60 -13.15 -17.10
CA ILE A 133 4.04 -11.95 -17.72
C ILE A 133 3.98 -10.85 -16.68
N GLN A 134 4.14 -9.60 -17.11
CA GLN A 134 3.97 -8.45 -16.24
C GLN A 134 2.50 -8.01 -16.25
N GLY A 135 1.92 -7.80 -15.08
CA GLY A 135 0.55 -7.34 -14.97
C GLY A 135 0.23 -6.82 -13.58
N TRP A 136 -0.93 -6.16 -13.46
CA TRP A 136 -1.48 -5.80 -12.16
C TRP A 136 -1.99 -7.05 -11.45
N VAL A 137 -1.62 -7.24 -10.19
CA VAL A 137 -2.09 -8.35 -9.37
C VAL A 137 -2.68 -7.78 -8.08
N ARG A 138 -3.92 -8.18 -7.77
CA ARG A 138 -4.68 -7.66 -6.64
C ARG A 138 -4.34 -8.42 -5.34
N HIS A 139 -4.48 -7.73 -4.21
CA HIS A 139 -4.30 -8.27 -2.84
C HIS A 139 -2.87 -8.72 -2.50
N LEU A 140 -1.86 -8.02 -3.02
CA LEU A 140 -0.46 -8.38 -2.73
C LEU A 140 0.16 -7.54 -1.61
N GLY A 141 -0.32 -6.32 -1.42
CA GLY A 141 0.21 -5.44 -0.40
C GLY A 141 -0.81 -4.43 0.09
N GLU A 142 -0.43 -3.76 1.17
CA GLU A 142 -1.21 -2.72 1.82
C GLU A 142 -0.30 -1.65 2.40
N PHE A 143 -0.79 -0.43 2.43
CA PHE A 143 -0.23 0.63 3.24
C PHE A 143 -1.09 0.84 4.47
N LYS A 144 -0.47 0.97 5.64
CA LYS A 144 -1.13 1.34 6.89
C LYS A 144 -0.53 2.62 7.40
N ILE A 145 -1.37 3.55 7.78
CA ILE A 145 -0.99 4.85 8.34
C ILE A 145 -1.78 5.03 9.61
N TRP A 146 -1.11 5.28 10.72
CA TRP A 146 -1.77 5.60 11.99
C TRP A 146 -1.03 6.70 12.72
N GLY A 147 -1.70 7.26 13.71
CA GLY A 147 -1.28 8.42 14.47
C GLY A 147 -2.52 9.20 14.83
N GLY A 148 -2.42 10.21 15.67
CA GLY A 148 -3.58 10.98 16.08
C GLY A 148 -3.33 11.71 17.39
N PRO A 149 -4.23 12.60 17.80
CA PRO A 149 -4.02 13.45 18.96
C PRO A 149 -4.06 12.71 20.31
N GLU A 150 -4.09 11.37 20.30
CA GLU A 150 -3.98 10.58 21.53
C GLU A 150 -2.54 10.60 22.07
N VAL A 151 -2.43 10.85 23.38
CA VAL A 151 -1.14 10.96 24.06
C VAL A 151 -0.47 9.59 24.11
N GLY A 152 0.78 9.51 23.64
CA GLY A 152 1.63 8.33 23.78
C GLY A 152 1.54 7.32 22.63
N GLN A 153 0.77 7.61 21.57
CA GLN A 153 0.79 6.82 20.35
C GLN A 153 1.79 7.43 19.36
N GLU A 154 2.85 6.69 19.03
CA GLU A 154 3.76 7.10 17.96
C GLU A 154 3.13 6.87 16.59
N PRO A 155 3.19 7.86 15.68
CA PRO A 155 2.66 7.69 14.34
C PRO A 155 3.49 6.67 13.55
N GLY A 156 2.81 5.96 12.65
CA GLY A 156 3.42 4.93 11.84
C GLY A 156 2.94 4.98 10.41
N ILE A 157 3.84 4.69 9.48
CA ILE A 157 3.53 4.49 8.06
C ILE A 157 4.19 3.17 7.66
N PHE A 158 3.41 2.19 7.24
CA PHE A 158 3.90 0.85 6.94
C PHE A 158 3.47 0.47 5.53
N PHE A 159 4.39 -0.11 4.78
CA PHE A 159 4.10 -0.85 3.57
C PHE A 159 4.31 -2.34 3.86
N GLU A 160 3.26 -3.15 3.73
CA GLU A 160 3.32 -4.59 3.92
C GLU A 160 3.07 -5.31 2.60
N ILE A 161 3.80 -6.40 2.36
CA ILE A 161 3.63 -7.24 1.18
C ILE A 161 3.75 -8.72 1.55
N GLY A 162 2.98 -9.58 0.89
CA GLY A 162 3.20 -11.03 1.00
C GLY A 162 4.55 -11.43 0.40
N ALA A 163 5.34 -12.22 1.16
CA ALA A 163 6.73 -12.52 0.83
C ALA A 163 6.92 -13.40 -0.41
N THR A 164 5.89 -14.08 -0.92
CA THR A 164 6.05 -15.13 -1.94
C THR A 164 6.77 -14.65 -3.20
N LEU A 165 6.48 -13.44 -3.71
CA LEU A 165 7.14 -12.90 -4.92
C LEU A 165 8.49 -12.20 -4.63
N PHE A 166 8.79 -11.97 -3.35
CA PHE A 166 9.94 -11.19 -2.89
C PHE A 166 10.86 -12.03 -1.99
N TYR A 167 10.78 -13.36 -2.14
CA TYR A 167 11.62 -14.31 -1.46
C TYR A 167 12.08 -15.42 -2.44
N PRO A 168 13.38 -15.81 -2.45
CA PRO A 168 13.94 -16.66 -3.49
C PRO A 168 13.51 -18.14 -3.40
N SER A 169 13.19 -18.65 -2.21
CA SER A 169 12.81 -20.05 -2.01
C SER A 169 11.66 -20.17 -1.02
N TYR A 170 10.52 -20.71 -1.45
CA TYR A 170 9.37 -20.90 -0.56
C TYR A 170 9.07 -22.37 -0.38
N PHE A 171 9.09 -22.83 0.88
CA PHE A 171 9.03 -24.25 1.26
C PHE A 171 7.87 -25.03 0.62
N ARG A 172 6.73 -24.37 0.33
CA ARG A 172 5.55 -25.02 -0.25
C ARG A 172 5.49 -25.03 -1.77
N TYR A 173 6.18 -24.12 -2.45
CA TYR A 173 6.00 -23.90 -3.90
C TYR A 173 7.26 -24.09 -4.72
N GLY A 174 8.41 -24.34 -4.06
CA GLY A 174 9.66 -24.66 -4.71
C GLY A 174 10.53 -23.42 -4.98
N ASP A 175 11.32 -23.50 -6.04
CA ASP A 175 12.25 -22.44 -6.45
C ASP A 175 11.48 -21.26 -7.08
N ASN A 176 11.61 -20.09 -6.47
CA ASN A 176 11.00 -18.84 -6.91
C ASN A 176 12.05 -17.82 -7.38
N SER A 177 13.31 -18.24 -7.56
CA SER A 177 14.46 -17.36 -7.84
C SER A 177 14.27 -16.52 -9.11
N GLU A 178 13.63 -17.07 -10.15
CA GLU A 178 13.34 -16.33 -11.38
C GLU A 178 12.41 -15.13 -11.10
N LEU A 179 11.26 -15.38 -10.47
CA LEU A 179 10.27 -14.33 -10.16
C LEU A 179 10.81 -13.34 -9.12
N TYR A 180 11.56 -13.83 -8.13
CA TYR A 180 12.25 -12.99 -7.16
C TYR A 180 13.24 -12.03 -7.84
N SER A 181 14.11 -12.56 -8.72
CA SER A 181 15.13 -11.76 -9.39
C SER A 181 14.51 -10.63 -10.23
N ILE A 182 13.41 -10.89 -10.94
CA ILE A 182 12.79 -9.87 -11.79
C ILE A 182 11.90 -8.88 -11.00
N ASN A 183 11.25 -9.32 -9.92
CA ASN A 183 10.37 -8.45 -9.12
C ASN A 183 11.13 -7.60 -8.09
N SER A 184 12.22 -8.10 -7.53
CA SER A 184 12.99 -7.41 -6.48
C SER A 184 13.45 -6.00 -6.89
N HIS A 185 13.83 -5.80 -8.16
CA HIS A 185 14.23 -4.49 -8.68
C HIS A 185 13.06 -3.48 -8.71
N LEU A 186 11.83 -3.94 -8.98
CA LEU A 186 10.64 -3.08 -9.01
C LEU A 186 10.34 -2.53 -7.63
N LEU A 187 10.36 -3.41 -6.63
CA LEU A 187 10.18 -3.06 -5.23
C LEU A 187 11.31 -2.15 -4.72
N ALA A 188 12.57 -2.49 -5.00
CA ALA A 188 13.72 -1.70 -4.58
C ALA A 188 13.66 -0.25 -5.11
N ASN A 189 13.22 -0.06 -6.36
CA ASN A 189 13.03 1.28 -6.92
C ASN A 189 11.91 2.05 -6.21
N ALA A 190 10.76 1.41 -5.93
CA ALA A 190 9.67 2.06 -5.21
C ALA A 190 10.07 2.44 -3.78
N LEU A 191 10.73 1.54 -3.05
CA LEU A 191 11.25 1.79 -1.70
C LEU A 191 12.29 2.92 -1.70
N HIS A 192 13.19 2.97 -2.69
CA HIS A 192 14.15 4.06 -2.79
C HIS A 192 13.48 5.42 -3.01
N GLN A 193 12.42 5.51 -3.83
CA GLN A 193 11.68 6.76 -3.95
C GLN A 193 10.96 7.14 -2.65
N TRP A 194 10.45 6.14 -1.93
CA TRP A 194 9.76 6.35 -0.66
C TRP A 194 10.74 6.85 0.43
N GLU A 195 11.92 6.24 0.51
CA GLU A 195 13.02 6.65 1.38
C GLU A 195 13.44 8.11 1.12
N ARG A 196 13.52 8.52 -0.15
CA ARG A 196 13.84 9.92 -0.49
C ARG A 196 12.80 10.93 0.00
N ARG A 197 11.56 10.51 0.27
CA ARG A 197 10.48 11.38 0.72
C ARG A 197 10.27 11.37 2.23
N PHE A 198 10.49 10.23 2.87
CA PHE A 198 10.20 10.04 4.29
C PHE A 198 11.43 9.82 5.18
N GLY A 199 12.62 9.65 4.59
CA GLY A 199 13.84 9.30 5.30
C GLY A 199 14.10 7.80 5.31
N SER A 200 15.12 7.38 6.05
CA SER A 200 15.59 5.99 6.11
C SER A 200 14.46 5.00 6.42
N LEU A 201 14.45 3.88 5.69
CA LEU A 201 13.47 2.83 5.88
C LEU A 201 14.02 1.70 6.75
N HIS A 202 13.21 1.25 7.67
CA HIS A 202 13.41 0.03 8.43
C HIS A 202 12.68 -1.12 7.75
N ARG A 203 13.16 -2.34 7.98
CA ARG A 203 12.55 -3.57 7.45
C ARG A 203 12.25 -4.52 8.60
N GLU A 204 11.05 -5.05 8.62
CA GLU A 204 10.60 -6.11 9.52
C GLU A 204 10.08 -7.31 8.71
N GLY A 205 10.22 -8.51 9.27
CA GLY A 205 9.81 -9.75 8.61
C GLY A 205 10.86 -10.34 7.64
N GLY A 206 11.07 -11.66 7.77
CA GLY A 206 12.03 -12.46 6.99
C GLY A 206 11.94 -13.93 7.33
#